data_AF-A0A6H5K504-F1
#
_entry.id   AF-A0A6H5K504-F1
#
_cell.length_a   1.000
_cell.length_b   1.000
_cell.length_c   1.000
_cell.angle_alpha   90.00
_cell.angle_beta   90.00
_cell.angle_gamma   90.00
#
_symmetry.space_group_name_H-M   'P 1'
#
loop_
_entity.id
_entity.type
_entity.pdbx_description
1 polymer ?
#
loop_
_entity_poly.entity_id
_entity_poly.type
_entity_poly.pdbx_seq_one_letter_code
_entity_poly.pdbx_strand_id
1 'polypeptide(L)'
;MRMSQSGMIPFFSAASPHNLKYVPISSSLPSYASTLPSFSNSSLSASLPPSLGLICTERLIPEGAVDPKYIEDSMYTPDTGSFMHLHLGIDAEGLHDLDIHYSVVESWTVPIDAPQNMFIVSIPTVLDKSLAPEGKHLVHIYTAGNEPYKLWEGMKRGSPEYEALKKERAECMWKALEKIIPDVRRRTEVELVATPLTHEFFNRRFKGLPLDFRGIKDR
;
A
#
# COMPACT_ATOMS: atom_id res chain seq x y z
N MET A 1 -2.83 -16.81 61.32
CA MET A 1 -3.75 -17.77 60.67
C MET A 1 -3.30 -17.92 59.22
N ARG A 2 -2.85 -19.14 58.86
CA ARG A 2 -2.55 -19.79 57.56
C ARG A 2 -2.71 -18.98 56.25
N MET A 3 -2.02 -19.23 55.13
CA MET A 3 -0.88 -20.08 54.69
C MET A 3 -0.64 -19.75 53.17
N SER A 4 0.63 -19.81 52.74
CA SER A 4 1.26 -20.25 51.46
C SER A 4 0.46 -20.28 50.13
N GLN A 5 1.00 -19.98 48.94
CA GLN A 5 2.15 -20.60 48.23
C GLN A 5 2.56 -19.68 47.05
N SER A 6 3.83 -19.27 46.85
CA SER A 6 4.99 -19.95 46.24
C SER A 6 4.86 -20.33 44.75
N GLY A 7 5.70 -19.73 43.90
CA GLY A 7 5.96 -20.16 42.52
C GLY A 7 7.10 -19.35 41.90
N MET A 8 8.26 -19.98 41.74
CA MET A 8 9.57 -19.44 41.38
C MET A 8 9.83 -19.57 39.86
N ILE A 9 10.62 -18.63 39.35
CA ILE A 9 11.32 -18.44 38.04
C ILE A 9 11.70 -19.73 37.26
N PRO A 10 11.95 -19.67 35.93
CA PRO A 10 13.36 -19.45 35.54
C PRO A 10 13.59 -18.58 34.29
N PHE A 11 14.67 -17.81 34.38
CA PHE A 11 15.54 -17.38 33.28
C PHE A 11 16.01 -18.60 32.48
N PHE A 12 16.03 -18.52 31.14
CA PHE A 12 16.93 -19.34 30.32
C PHE A 12 17.53 -18.56 29.15
N SER A 13 18.78 -18.95 28.89
CA SER A 13 19.80 -18.35 28.04
C SER A 13 19.71 -18.79 26.56
N ALA A 14 20.40 -18.02 25.72
CA ALA A 14 20.76 -18.17 24.31
C ALA A 14 20.57 -19.52 23.58
N ALA A 15 20.06 -19.44 22.34
CA ALA A 15 20.43 -20.35 21.24
C ALA A 15 20.22 -19.65 19.86
N SER A 16 21.24 -19.75 19.01
CA SER A 16 21.28 -19.29 17.61
C SER A 16 20.80 -20.42 16.65
N PRO A 17 20.88 -20.27 15.30
CA PRO A 17 19.81 -20.53 14.35
C PRO A 17 19.80 -21.98 13.82
N HIS A 18 18.85 -22.30 12.93
CA HIS A 18 18.60 -23.57 12.23
C HIS A 18 17.38 -24.35 12.73
N ASN A 19 16.22 -24.10 12.11
CA ASN A 19 15.25 -25.13 11.72
C ASN A 19 14.03 -24.48 11.04
N LEU A 20 14.12 -24.21 9.74
CA LEU A 20 12.95 -24.02 8.89
C LEU A 20 12.71 -25.34 8.14
N LYS A 21 11.68 -26.09 8.56
CA LYS A 21 11.22 -27.29 7.87
C LYS A 21 10.34 -26.86 6.68
N TYR A 22 10.78 -27.24 5.49
CA TYR A 22 10.08 -27.10 4.22
C TYR A 22 8.94 -28.13 4.14
N VAL A 23 7.73 -27.73 3.71
CA VAL A 23 6.61 -28.64 3.44
C VAL A 23 6.32 -28.61 1.93
N PRO A 24 6.53 -29.70 1.17
CA PRO A 24 6.27 -29.74 -0.26
C PRO A 24 4.78 -29.96 -0.56
N ILE A 25 4.26 -29.22 -1.54
CA ILE A 25 2.89 -29.37 -2.05
C ILE A 25 2.86 -30.59 -2.99
N SER A 26 2.04 -31.58 -2.64
CA SER A 26 1.77 -32.79 -3.41
C SER A 26 0.97 -32.49 -4.68
N SER A 27 1.47 -32.98 -5.81
CA SER A 27 0.81 -32.95 -7.12
C SER A 27 -0.15 -34.13 -7.29
N SER A 28 -1.44 -33.93 -7.01
CA SER A 28 -2.49 -34.82 -7.49
C SER A 28 -3.82 -34.07 -7.66
N LEU A 29 -4.21 -33.83 -8.92
CA LEU A 29 -5.54 -33.37 -9.31
C LEU A 29 -6.36 -34.59 -9.76
N PRO A 30 -7.59 -34.80 -9.26
CA PRO A 30 -8.52 -35.73 -9.89
C PRO A 30 -9.17 -35.07 -11.12
N SER A 31 -9.22 -35.82 -12.22
CA SER A 31 -9.97 -35.47 -13.42
C SER A 31 -11.48 -35.52 -13.16
N TYR A 32 -12.21 -34.46 -13.55
CA TYR A 32 -13.65 -34.57 -13.81
C TYR A 32 -13.96 -33.96 -15.18
N ALA A 33 -14.29 -34.83 -16.12
CA ALA A 33 -14.75 -34.47 -17.44
C ALA A 33 -16.28 -34.32 -17.46
N SER A 34 -16.70 -33.33 -18.25
CA SER A 34 -17.94 -33.30 -19.05
C SER A 34 -19.29 -33.44 -18.35
N THR A 35 -19.92 -32.30 -18.05
CA THR A 35 -21.34 -32.07 -18.41
C THR A 35 -21.55 -30.56 -18.63
N LEU A 36 -21.67 -30.13 -19.90
CA LEU A 36 -22.05 -28.76 -20.24
C LEU A 36 -23.58 -28.69 -20.34
N PRO A 37 -24.27 -27.79 -19.61
CA PRO A 37 -25.63 -27.40 -19.98
C PRO A 37 -25.56 -26.45 -21.18
N SER A 38 -26.40 -26.70 -22.17
CA SER A 38 -26.63 -25.83 -23.32
C SER A 38 -27.03 -24.42 -22.89
N PHE A 39 -26.21 -23.42 -23.22
CA PHE A 39 -26.58 -22.01 -23.08
C PHE A 39 -27.53 -21.60 -24.20
N SER A 40 -28.78 -21.32 -23.84
CA SER A 40 -29.72 -20.58 -24.68
C SER A 40 -29.32 -19.10 -24.72
N ASN A 41 -29.28 -18.55 -25.93
CA ASN A 41 -29.03 -17.13 -26.21
C ASN A 41 -30.00 -16.20 -25.45
N SER A 42 -29.50 -15.51 -24.42
CA SER A 42 -30.04 -14.21 -24.01
C SER A 42 -29.03 -13.48 -23.11
N SER A 43 -28.71 -12.24 -23.50
CA SER A 43 -27.82 -11.27 -22.86
C SER A 43 -26.31 -11.53 -22.98
N LEU A 44 -25.70 -10.84 -23.96
CA LEU A 44 -24.29 -10.48 -23.92
C LEU A 44 -24.07 -9.60 -22.67
N SER A 45 -23.67 -10.21 -21.55
CA SER A 45 -23.03 -9.44 -20.51
C SER A 45 -21.65 -9.04 -21.04
N ALA A 46 -21.44 -7.74 -21.23
CA ALA A 46 -20.13 -7.22 -21.55
C ALA A 46 -19.19 -7.58 -20.39
N SER A 47 -18.40 -8.64 -20.55
CA SER A 47 -17.35 -9.01 -19.60
C SER A 47 -16.21 -7.99 -19.72
N LEU A 48 -16.39 -6.81 -19.13
CA LEU A 48 -15.32 -5.85 -18.90
C LEU A 48 -14.43 -6.43 -17.79
N PRO A 49 -13.13 -6.69 -18.04
CA PRO A 49 -12.22 -7.00 -16.95
C PRO A 49 -12.06 -5.74 -16.10
N PRO A 50 -12.48 -5.73 -14.81
CA PRO A 50 -12.40 -4.53 -14.01
C PRO A 50 -10.96 -4.35 -13.52
N SER A 51 -10.13 -3.68 -14.31
CA SER A 51 -8.83 -3.18 -13.87
C SER A 51 -8.94 -1.82 -13.16
N LEU A 52 -10.05 -1.11 -13.33
CA LEU A 52 -10.44 0.06 -12.53
C LEU A 52 -11.33 -0.39 -11.36
N GLY A 53 -11.17 0.25 -10.20
CA GLY A 53 -12.05 0.03 -9.03
C GLY A 53 -13.52 0.28 -9.37
N LEU A 54 -14.44 -0.34 -8.62
CA LEU A 54 -15.86 -0.45 -8.97
C LEU A 54 -16.52 0.93 -9.13
N ILE A 55 -16.22 1.84 -8.20
CA ILE A 55 -16.67 3.25 -8.24
C ILE A 55 -16.15 3.99 -9.49
N CYS A 56 -14.94 3.66 -9.94
CA CYS A 56 -14.35 4.31 -11.10
C CYS A 56 -14.95 3.78 -12.41
N THR A 57 -15.36 2.50 -12.44
CA THR A 57 -16.05 1.88 -13.57
C THR A 57 -17.50 2.31 -13.69
N GLU A 58 -18.19 2.65 -12.59
CA GLU A 58 -19.60 3.09 -12.60
C GLU A 58 -19.86 4.21 -13.61
N ARG A 59 -19.01 5.24 -13.64
CA ARG A 59 -19.12 6.39 -14.57
C ARG A 59 -19.00 6.01 -16.05
N LEU A 60 -18.54 4.79 -16.34
CA LEU A 60 -18.37 4.26 -17.69
C LEU A 60 -19.45 3.24 -18.06
N ILE A 61 -20.31 2.86 -17.10
CA ILE A 61 -21.40 1.90 -17.31
C ILE A 61 -22.61 2.64 -17.89
N PRO A 62 -23.17 2.20 -19.04
CA PRO A 62 -24.39 2.78 -19.59
C PRO A 62 -25.58 2.67 -18.63
N GLU A 63 -26.46 3.66 -18.65
CA GLU A 63 -27.71 3.63 -17.85
C GLU A 63 -28.50 2.35 -18.14
N GLY A 64 -28.90 1.64 -17.07
CA GLY A 64 -29.66 0.39 -17.15
C GLY A 64 -28.85 -0.88 -17.43
N ALA A 65 -27.51 -0.79 -17.59
CA ALA A 65 -26.67 -1.97 -17.81
C ALA A 65 -26.39 -2.78 -16.53
N VAL A 66 -26.58 -2.18 -15.35
CA VAL A 66 -26.35 -2.80 -14.04
C VAL A 66 -27.55 -2.51 -13.13
N ASP A 67 -27.88 -3.46 -12.26
CA ASP A 67 -28.94 -3.31 -11.25
C ASP A 67 -28.65 -2.09 -10.36
N PRO A 68 -29.59 -1.13 -10.22
CA PRO A 68 -29.43 0.02 -9.33
C PRO A 68 -29.05 -0.36 -7.89
N LYS A 69 -29.52 -1.51 -7.39
CA LYS A 69 -29.16 -2.01 -6.07
C LYS A 69 -27.66 -2.33 -5.95
N TYR A 70 -27.07 -2.86 -7.02
CA TYR A 70 -25.63 -3.14 -7.05
C TYR A 70 -24.79 -1.86 -6.99
N ILE A 71 -25.28 -0.79 -7.62
CA ILE A 71 -24.65 0.54 -7.56
C ILE A 71 -24.77 1.10 -6.15
N GLU A 72 -25.95 1.04 -5.54
CA GLU A 72 -26.18 1.48 -4.16
C GLU A 72 -25.31 0.73 -3.15
N ASP A 73 -25.25 -0.60 -3.26
CA ASP A 73 -24.42 -1.45 -2.40
C ASP A 73 -22.92 -1.14 -2.56
N SER A 74 -22.47 -0.79 -3.76
CA SER A 74 -21.06 -0.41 -4.00
C SER A 74 -20.65 0.86 -3.25
N MET A 75 -21.58 1.80 -3.11
CA MET A 75 -21.38 3.09 -2.45
C MET A 75 -21.37 3.00 -0.91
N TYR A 76 -21.77 1.85 -0.35
CA TYR A 76 -21.78 1.61 1.10
C TYR A 76 -20.42 1.16 1.65
N THR A 77 -19.44 0.96 0.78
CA THR A 77 -18.09 0.57 1.17
C THR A 77 -17.35 1.73 1.82
N PRO A 78 -16.84 1.61 3.06
CA PRO A 78 -16.09 2.68 3.70
C PRO A 78 -14.82 3.03 2.91
N ASP A 79 -14.61 4.32 2.66
CA ASP A 79 -13.38 4.81 2.05
C ASP A 79 -12.17 4.45 2.94
N THR A 80 -11.12 3.92 2.31
CA THR A 80 -9.81 3.81 2.95
C THR A 80 -9.12 5.19 2.97
N GLY A 81 -8.04 5.36 3.74
CA GLY A 81 -7.21 6.56 3.58
C GLY A 81 -6.42 6.51 2.27
N SER A 82 -6.03 7.67 1.76
CA SER A 82 -5.22 7.80 0.55
C SER A 82 -3.72 7.65 0.85
N PHE A 83 -2.88 7.78 -0.18
CA PHE A 83 -1.43 7.78 -0.10
C PHE A 83 -0.82 9.12 -0.46
N MET A 84 0.32 9.37 0.17
CA MET A 84 1.40 10.19 -0.36
C MET A 84 2.53 9.24 -0.78
N HIS A 85 3.15 9.51 -1.92
CA HIS A 85 4.33 8.80 -2.39
C HIS A 85 5.48 9.80 -2.52
N LEU A 86 6.68 9.36 -2.16
CA LEU A 86 7.93 10.07 -2.39
C LEU A 86 8.88 9.12 -3.10
N HIS A 87 9.28 9.50 -4.32
CA HIS A 87 10.26 8.79 -5.13
C HIS A 87 11.54 9.59 -5.17
N LEU A 88 12.65 8.96 -4.82
CA LEU A 88 13.96 9.58 -4.75
C LEU A 88 14.97 8.84 -5.64
N GLY A 89 15.83 9.62 -6.30
CA GLY A 89 17.13 9.15 -6.76
C GLY A 89 18.20 9.67 -5.80
N ILE A 90 18.95 8.76 -5.17
CA ILE A 90 19.97 9.12 -4.18
C ILE A 90 21.35 8.59 -4.58
N ASP A 91 22.38 9.27 -4.11
CA ASP A 91 23.75 8.78 -4.16
C ASP A 91 23.97 7.56 -3.24
N ALA A 92 24.48 6.47 -3.81
CA ALA A 92 24.64 5.19 -3.13
C ALA A 92 26.01 5.01 -2.46
N GLU A 93 26.89 6.01 -2.46
CA GLU A 93 28.23 5.89 -1.90
C GLU A 93 28.18 5.53 -0.40
N GLY A 94 28.76 4.38 -0.04
CA GLY A 94 28.78 3.88 1.34
C GLY A 94 27.47 3.25 1.82
N LEU A 95 26.47 3.07 0.95
CA LEU A 95 25.19 2.42 1.28
C LEU A 95 25.18 0.94 0.86
N HIS A 96 26.04 0.13 1.47
CA HIS A 96 26.21 -1.29 1.11
C HIS A 96 25.33 -2.27 1.89
N ASP A 97 24.79 -1.84 3.04
CA ASP A 97 24.04 -2.66 3.99
C ASP A 97 22.58 -2.18 4.08
N LEU A 98 21.90 -2.17 2.93
CA LEU A 98 20.48 -1.83 2.83
C LEU A 98 19.68 -3.07 2.49
N ASP A 99 18.50 -3.18 3.11
CA ASP A 99 17.46 -4.12 2.74
C ASP A 99 16.60 -3.55 1.61
N ILE A 100 15.96 -4.47 0.87
CA ILE A 100 15.06 -4.09 -0.23
C ILE A 100 13.80 -3.39 0.31
N HIS A 101 13.31 -3.79 1.49
CA HIS A 101 12.06 -3.31 2.05
C HIS A 101 12.17 -2.98 3.54
N TYR A 102 11.57 -1.86 3.94
CA TYR A 102 11.41 -1.47 5.32
C TYR A 102 9.97 -1.10 5.62
N SER A 103 9.54 -1.41 6.85
CA SER A 103 8.30 -0.94 7.44
C SER A 103 8.65 -0.03 8.61
N VAL A 104 8.23 1.23 8.54
CA VAL A 104 8.52 2.22 9.57
C VAL A 104 7.23 2.65 10.24
N VAL A 105 7.16 2.47 11.55
CA VAL A 105 6.10 3.02 12.41
C VAL A 105 6.69 4.19 13.18
N GLU A 106 6.06 5.36 13.08
CA GLU A 106 6.51 6.57 13.79
C GLU A 106 6.28 6.44 15.30
N SER A 107 5.08 6.05 15.69
CA SER A 107 4.69 5.85 17.08
C SER A 107 3.82 4.61 17.27
N TRP A 108 4.23 3.77 18.22
CA TRP A 108 3.45 2.63 18.70
C TRP A 108 2.39 3.01 19.75
N THR A 109 2.31 4.29 20.15
CA THR A 109 1.32 4.77 21.13
C THR A 109 -0.01 5.16 20.50
N VAL A 110 -0.09 5.20 19.18
CA VAL A 110 -1.30 5.48 18.40
C VAL A 110 -1.59 4.32 17.46
N PRO A 111 -2.83 4.17 16.95
CA PRO A 111 -3.16 3.15 15.96
C PRO A 111 -2.24 3.17 14.74
N ILE A 112 -1.96 2.02 14.14
CA ILE A 112 -1.06 1.91 12.98
C ILE A 112 -1.59 2.64 11.74
N ASP A 113 -2.90 2.73 11.62
CA ASP A 113 -3.65 3.45 10.58
C ASP A 113 -3.86 4.93 10.90
N ALA A 114 -3.33 5.42 12.02
CA ALA A 114 -3.35 6.85 12.33
C ALA A 114 -2.60 7.65 11.24
N PRO A 115 -3.04 8.89 10.95
CA PRO A 115 -2.44 9.68 9.88
C PRO A 115 -0.93 9.84 10.03
N GLN A 116 -0.19 9.57 8.95
CA GLN A 116 1.28 9.68 8.90
C GLN A 116 2.01 8.85 9.97
N ASN A 117 1.45 7.71 10.39
CA ASN A 117 2.11 6.84 11.39
C ASN A 117 2.86 5.66 10.77
N MET A 118 2.34 5.07 9.70
CA MET A 118 2.91 3.90 9.04
C MET A 118 3.41 4.23 7.64
N PHE A 119 4.64 3.80 7.35
CA PHE A 119 5.32 3.99 6.07
C PHE A 119 5.92 2.68 5.57
N ILE A 120 5.91 2.51 4.26
CA ILE A 120 6.60 1.42 3.58
C ILE A 120 7.67 2.03 2.69
N VAL A 121 8.89 1.51 2.80
CA VAL A 121 10.06 1.92 2.00
C VAL A 121 10.49 0.75 1.14
N SER A 122 10.80 1.02 -0.11
CA SER A 122 11.33 0.07 -1.08
C SER A 122 12.55 0.64 -1.78
N ILE A 123 13.64 -0.13 -1.82
CA ILE A 123 14.91 0.21 -2.47
C ILE A 123 15.25 -0.91 -3.47
N PRO A 124 14.55 -0.99 -4.61
CA PRO A 124 14.69 -2.12 -5.53
C PRO A 124 16.08 -2.25 -6.15
N THR A 125 16.85 -1.15 -6.18
CA THR A 125 18.24 -1.13 -6.67
C THR A 125 19.22 -1.92 -5.82
N VAL A 126 18.84 -2.32 -4.60
CA VAL A 126 19.57 -3.30 -3.80
C VAL A 126 19.60 -4.66 -4.49
N LEU A 127 18.46 -5.06 -5.09
CA LEU A 127 18.33 -6.33 -5.80
C LEU A 127 18.82 -6.22 -7.26
N ASP A 128 18.41 -5.16 -7.95
CA ASP A 128 18.71 -4.95 -9.36
C ASP A 128 19.26 -3.55 -9.60
N LYS A 129 20.59 -3.48 -9.73
CA LYS A 129 21.31 -2.22 -9.96
C LYS A 129 21.01 -1.58 -11.32
N SER A 130 20.41 -2.29 -12.28
CA SER A 130 20.07 -1.74 -13.60
C SER A 130 18.90 -0.76 -13.57
N LEU A 131 18.14 -0.72 -12.47
CA LEU A 131 16.99 0.16 -12.30
C LEU A 131 17.36 1.63 -12.03
N ALA A 132 18.64 1.92 -11.81
CA ALA A 132 19.16 3.28 -11.65
C ALA A 132 20.51 3.44 -12.37
N PRO A 133 20.96 4.67 -12.62
CA PRO A 133 22.33 4.92 -13.06
C PRO A 133 23.37 4.32 -12.11
N GLU A 134 24.58 4.07 -12.63
CA GLU A 134 25.68 3.53 -11.83
C GLU A 134 25.98 4.43 -10.61
N GLY A 135 26.19 3.79 -9.45
CA GLY A 135 26.43 4.49 -8.19
C GLY A 135 25.20 5.13 -7.55
N LYS A 136 23.99 4.88 -8.07
CA LYS A 136 22.74 5.45 -7.53
C LYS A 136 21.79 4.40 -6.98
N HIS A 137 20.93 4.83 -6.06
CA HIS A 137 19.79 4.06 -5.57
C HIS A 137 18.48 4.77 -5.87
N LEU A 138 17.47 3.97 -6.22
CA LEU A 138 16.08 4.41 -6.32
C LEU A 138 15.41 4.05 -5.00
N VAL A 139 14.86 5.05 -4.32
CA VAL A 139 14.09 4.87 -3.09
C VAL A 139 12.65 5.28 -3.34
N HIS A 140 11.72 4.41 -2.97
CA HIS A 140 10.30 4.72 -2.99
C HIS A 140 9.73 4.53 -1.58
N ILE A 141 9.18 5.59 -1.01
CA ILE A 141 8.45 5.54 0.26
C ILE A 141 7.00 6.02 0.05
N TYR A 142 6.06 5.42 0.77
CA TYR A 142 4.68 5.88 0.79
C TYR A 142 4.02 5.72 2.16
N THR A 143 3.01 6.55 2.42
CA THR A 143 2.16 6.44 3.61
C THR A 143 1.18 5.27 3.46
N ALA A 144 1.05 4.37 4.42
CA ALA A 144 0.27 3.14 4.25
C ALA A 144 -1.27 3.34 4.36
N GLY A 145 -1.86 4.11 3.44
CA GLY A 145 -3.33 4.31 3.38
C GLY A 145 -3.87 5.13 4.55
N ASN A 146 -3.03 6.00 5.12
CA ASN A 146 -3.35 6.84 6.27
C ASN A 146 -3.29 8.34 5.94
N GLU A 147 -3.25 8.74 4.66
CA GLU A 147 -3.36 10.15 4.28
C GLU A 147 -4.84 10.57 4.15
N PRO A 148 -5.31 11.55 4.93
CA PRO A 148 -6.71 11.99 4.84
C PRO A 148 -6.95 12.79 3.57
N TYR A 149 -7.80 12.27 2.67
CA TYR A 149 -8.13 12.92 1.39
C TYR A 149 -8.75 14.32 1.55
N LYS A 150 -9.54 14.53 2.61
CA LYS A 150 -10.25 15.79 2.87
C LYS A 150 -9.33 17.03 2.92
N LEU A 151 -8.05 16.86 3.23
CA LEU A 151 -7.08 17.97 3.22
C LEU A 151 -6.79 18.48 1.81
N TRP A 152 -6.95 17.62 0.81
CA TRP A 152 -6.65 17.86 -0.59
C TRP A 152 -7.88 18.24 -1.41
N GLU A 153 -9.07 18.03 -0.84
CA GLU A 153 -10.34 18.28 -1.51
C GLU A 153 -10.50 19.77 -1.85
N GLY A 154 -10.87 20.05 -3.10
CA GLY A 154 -11.03 21.43 -3.59
C GLY A 154 -9.73 22.19 -3.86
N MET A 155 -8.55 21.60 -3.60
CA MET A 155 -7.28 22.22 -3.96
C MET A 155 -7.03 22.16 -5.46
N LYS A 156 -6.37 23.21 -5.99
CA LYS A 156 -5.92 23.25 -7.38
C LYS A 156 -4.46 22.80 -7.46
N ARG A 157 -4.20 21.71 -8.19
CA ARG A 157 -2.83 21.25 -8.47
C ARG A 157 -1.97 22.38 -9.07
N GLY A 158 -0.76 22.53 -8.55
CA GLY A 158 0.17 23.58 -8.96
C GLY A 158 -0.12 24.97 -8.38
N SER A 159 -1.14 25.12 -7.52
CA SER A 159 -1.29 26.36 -6.76
C SER A 159 -0.23 26.46 -5.65
N PRO A 160 0.14 27.68 -5.20
CA PRO A 160 1.09 27.85 -4.10
C PRO A 160 0.68 27.11 -2.82
N GLU A 161 -0.62 27.11 -2.52
CA GLU A 161 -1.20 26.44 -1.34
C GLU A 161 -1.05 24.92 -1.44
N TYR A 162 -1.30 24.36 -2.63
CA TYR A 162 -1.11 22.94 -2.90
C TYR A 162 0.36 22.52 -2.79
N GLU A 163 1.29 23.29 -3.35
CA GLU A 163 2.72 22.96 -3.25
C GLU A 163 3.26 23.13 -1.82
N ALA A 164 2.73 24.09 -1.05
CA ALA A 164 3.07 24.25 0.37
C ALA A 164 2.59 23.04 1.19
N LEU A 165 1.33 22.63 1.04
CA LEU A 165 0.78 21.45 1.72
C LEU A 165 1.55 20.19 1.31
N LYS A 166 1.85 20.04 0.02
CA LYS A 166 2.63 18.92 -0.51
C LYS A 166 3.99 18.77 0.15
N LYS A 167 4.71 19.87 0.35
CA LYS A 167 5.99 19.85 1.09
C LYS A 167 5.78 19.48 2.55
N GLU A 168 4.86 20.16 3.24
CA GLU A 168 4.55 19.90 4.65
C GLU A 168 4.20 18.42 4.89
N ARG A 169 3.30 17.86 4.09
CA ARG A 169 2.81 16.49 4.25
C ARG A 169 3.88 15.45 3.89
N ALA A 170 4.84 15.78 3.01
CA ALA A 170 5.96 14.91 2.68
C ALA A 170 7.01 14.79 3.79
N GLU A 171 7.06 15.74 4.74
CA GLU A 171 8.11 15.75 5.77
C GLU A 171 8.11 14.53 6.69
N CYS A 172 6.94 13.93 6.92
CA CYS A 172 6.86 12.70 7.71
C CYS A 172 7.60 11.52 7.05
N MET A 173 7.52 11.42 5.71
CA MET A 173 8.24 10.39 4.95
C MET A 173 9.75 10.63 4.97
N TRP A 174 10.17 11.89 4.91
CA TRP A 174 11.59 12.21 5.07
C TRP A 174 12.13 11.80 6.44
N LYS A 175 11.42 12.11 7.52
CA LYS A 175 11.79 11.67 8.88
C LYS A 175 11.83 10.14 9.01
N ALA A 176 10.90 9.45 8.36
CA ALA A 176 10.90 7.98 8.33
C ALA A 176 12.12 7.43 7.57
N LEU A 177 12.52 8.05 6.46
CA LEU A 177 13.72 7.68 5.71
C LEU A 177 15.01 7.99 6.50
N GLU A 178 15.06 9.08 7.25
CA GLU A 178 16.22 9.44 8.08
C GLU A 178 16.51 8.40 9.18
N LYS A 179 15.53 7.58 9.57
CA LYS A 179 15.73 6.43 10.47
C LYS A 179 16.51 5.28 9.82
N ILE A 180 16.51 5.21 8.49
CA ILE A 180 17.18 4.16 7.69
C ILE A 180 18.48 4.72 7.09
N ILE A 181 18.42 5.90 6.47
CA ILE A 181 19.53 6.60 5.82
C ILE A 181 19.60 8.03 6.42
N PRO A 182 20.38 8.24 7.49
CA PRO A 182 20.37 9.51 8.25
C PRO A 182 20.68 10.77 7.44
N ASP A 183 21.46 10.67 6.36
CA ASP A 183 21.84 11.79 5.50
C ASP A 183 21.14 11.78 4.13
N VAL A 184 20.00 11.08 4.01
CA VAL A 184 19.25 10.89 2.75
C VAL A 184 18.97 12.19 1.99
N ARG A 185 18.63 13.28 2.71
CA ARG A 185 18.34 14.58 2.08
C ARG A 185 19.54 15.15 1.34
N ARG A 186 20.74 14.98 1.91
CA ARG A 186 21.99 15.46 1.29
C ARG A 186 22.37 14.62 0.07
N ARG A 187 21.99 13.33 0.06
CA ARG A 187 22.25 12.40 -1.03
C ARG A 187 21.25 12.52 -2.18
N THR A 188 20.14 13.22 -1.98
CA THR A 188 19.04 13.27 -2.95
C THR A 188 19.40 14.15 -4.14
N GLU A 189 19.31 13.59 -5.34
CA GLU A 189 19.52 14.30 -6.61
C GLU A 189 18.20 14.51 -7.35
N VAL A 190 17.25 13.60 -7.18
CA VAL A 190 15.93 13.66 -7.79
C VAL A 190 14.88 13.43 -6.71
N GLU A 191 13.87 14.30 -6.68
CA GLU A 191 12.72 14.22 -5.77
C GLU A 191 11.42 14.34 -6.56
N LEU A 192 10.55 13.33 -6.43
CA LEU A 192 9.20 13.35 -7.00
C LEU A 192 8.17 12.95 -5.94
N VAL A 193 7.38 13.94 -5.51
CA VAL A 193 6.28 13.74 -4.56
C VAL A 193 4.96 13.60 -5.32
N ALA A 194 4.24 12.50 -5.10
CA ALA A 194 2.88 12.28 -5.58
C ALA A 194 1.89 12.34 -4.42
N THR A 195 0.79 13.06 -4.65
CA THR A 195 -0.27 13.34 -3.67
C THR A 195 -1.54 12.60 -4.04
N PRO A 196 -2.56 12.56 -3.17
CA PRO A 196 -3.87 12.02 -3.52
C PRO A 196 -4.45 12.58 -4.84
N LEU A 197 -4.29 13.88 -5.09
CA LEU A 197 -4.72 14.52 -6.34
C LEU A 197 -3.88 14.09 -7.56
N THR A 198 -2.59 13.81 -7.36
CA THR A 198 -1.75 13.21 -8.41
C THR A 198 -2.27 11.82 -8.78
N HIS A 199 -2.60 11.00 -7.78
CA HIS A 199 -3.15 9.66 -8.00
C HIS A 199 -4.53 9.69 -8.67
N GLU A 200 -5.42 10.60 -8.25
CA GLU A 200 -6.72 10.79 -8.90
C GLU A 200 -6.54 11.17 -10.38
N PHE A 201 -5.64 12.11 -10.68
CA PHE A 201 -5.43 12.59 -12.04
C PHE A 201 -4.84 11.52 -12.98
N PHE A 202 -3.74 10.87 -12.57
CA PHE A 202 -3.04 9.92 -13.44
C PHE A 202 -3.67 8.53 -13.47
N ASN A 203 -4.20 8.06 -12.34
CA ASN A 203 -4.73 6.70 -12.22
C ASN A 203 -6.26 6.64 -12.31
N ARG A 204 -6.93 7.80 -12.46
CA ARG A 204 -8.40 7.94 -12.46
C ARG A 204 -9.05 7.27 -11.25
N ARG A 205 -8.36 7.28 -10.10
CA ARG A 205 -8.84 6.67 -8.87
C ARG A 205 -9.72 7.64 -8.12
N PHE A 206 -10.92 7.18 -7.75
CA PHE A 206 -11.78 7.88 -6.83
C PHE A 206 -11.00 8.23 -5.55
N LYS A 207 -10.85 9.52 -5.27
CA LYS A 207 -10.13 10.07 -4.12
C LYS A 207 -8.68 9.57 -3.94
N GLY A 208 -8.01 9.11 -5.00
CA GLY A 208 -6.62 8.63 -4.92
C GLY A 208 -6.41 7.35 -4.09
N LEU A 209 -7.46 6.58 -3.82
CA LEU A 209 -7.46 5.44 -2.90
C LEU A 209 -6.59 4.24 -3.36
N PRO A 210 -6.16 3.35 -2.44
CA PRO A 210 -5.34 2.17 -2.76
C PRO A 210 -6.11 1.16 -3.59
N LEU A 211 -7.28 0.82 -3.06
CA LEU A 211 -8.10 -0.31 -3.35
C LEU A 211 -9.51 0.02 -2.86
N ASP A 212 -10.48 -0.31 -3.68
CA ASP A 212 -11.90 -0.31 -3.36
C ASP A 212 -12.18 -1.65 -2.65
N PHE A 213 -12.05 -1.68 -1.33
CA PHE A 213 -12.18 -2.90 -0.54
C PHE A 213 -13.65 -3.20 -0.26
N ARG A 214 -14.26 -4.13 -1.00
CA ARG A 214 -15.45 -4.82 -0.50
C ARG A 214 -15.12 -5.46 0.84
N GLY A 215 -15.70 -4.93 1.92
CA GLY A 215 -15.86 -5.71 3.13
C GLY A 215 -16.71 -6.92 2.76
N ILE A 216 -16.09 -8.09 2.66
CA ILE A 216 -16.82 -9.36 2.70
C ILE A 216 -17.45 -9.41 4.09
N LYS A 217 -18.65 -8.85 4.23
CA LYS A 217 -19.54 -9.22 5.33
C LYS A 217 -20.05 -10.61 4.98
N ASP A 218 -19.82 -11.53 5.91
CA ASP A 218 -20.16 -12.95 5.86
C ASP A 218 -21.46 -13.24 5.10
N ARG A 219 -21.39 -14.19 4.17
CA ARG A 219 -22.57 -14.91 3.66
C ARG A 219 -22.93 -16.04 4.61
#